data_AF-A0A8T4WDG9-F1
#
_entry.id   AF-A0A8T4WDG9-F1
#
_cell.length_a   1.000
_cell.length_b   1.000
_cell.length_c   1.000
_cell.angle_alpha   90.00
_cell.angle_beta   90.00
_cell.angle_gamma   90.00
#
_symmetry.space_group_name_H-M   'P 1'
#
loop_
_entity.id
_entity.type
_entity.pdbx_description
1 polymer ?
#
loop_
_entity_poly.entity_id
_entity_poly.type
_entity_poly.pdbx_seq_one_letter_code
_entity_poly.pdbx_strand_id
1 'polypeptide(L)'
;EMRFMPREEAVDFLESRGYQTRYIEMVPDFVKTFRIIVIGDYDAASCAGTHVANTEEIGGITITENKNMGSEKQRIYFHLENK
;
A
#
# COMPACT_ATOMS: atom_id res chain seq x y z
N GLU A 1 4.67 7.65 7.36
CA GLU A 1 4.09 7.59 8.72
C GLU A 1 3.13 6.40 8.83
N MET A 2 2.85 5.94 10.06
CA MET A 2 1.91 4.85 10.35
C MET A 2 0.82 5.35 11.28
N ARG A 3 -0.43 4.98 10.98
CA ARG A 3 -1.60 5.32 11.80
C ARG A 3 -2.45 4.07 12.02
N PHE A 4 -3.08 3.97 13.18
CA PHE A 4 -4.13 2.98 13.44
C PHE A 4 -5.45 3.73 13.46
N MET A 5 -6.40 3.28 12.63
CA MET A 5 -7.71 3.91 12.48
C MET A 5 -8.81 2.88 12.73
N PRO A 6 -9.94 3.26 13.34
CA PRO A 6 -11.17 2.48 13.27
C PRO A 6 -11.54 2.13 11.83
N ARG A 7 -12.21 1.01 11.63
CA ARG A 7 -12.55 0.51 10.30
C ARG A 7 -13.29 1.53 9.42
N GLU A 8 -14.30 2.19 9.98
CA GLU A 8 -15.10 3.19 9.26
C GLU A 8 -14.22 4.39 8.86
N GLU A 9 -13.48 4.96 9.81
CA GLU A 9 -12.54 6.06 9.55
C GLU A 9 -11.46 5.69 8.51
N ALA A 10 -10.95 4.45 8.56
CA ALA A 10 -9.96 3.95 7.61
C ALA A 10 -10.52 3.89 6.17
N VAL A 11 -11.78 3.46 6.03
CA VAL A 11 -12.48 3.41 4.73
C VAL A 11 -12.68 4.84 4.22
N ASP A 12 -13.27 5.72 5.04
CA ASP A 12 -13.52 7.12 4.68
C ASP A 12 -12.22 7.87 4.29
N PHE A 13 -11.14 7.64 5.04
CA PHE A 13 -9.84 8.24 4.80
C PHE A 13 -9.25 7.83 3.44
N LEU A 14 -9.38 6.56 3.05
CA LEU A 14 -8.86 6.07 1.78
C LEU A 14 -9.75 6.49 0.61
N GLU A 15 -11.08 6.39 0.73
CA GLU A 15 -12.02 6.75 -0.33
C GLU A 15 -11.99 8.25 -0.64
N SER A 16 -11.95 9.11 0.39
CA SER A 16 -11.85 10.56 0.20
C SER A 16 -10.57 11.00 -0.54
N ARG A 17 -9.55 10.13 -0.58
CA ARG A 17 -8.29 10.34 -1.30
C ARG A 17 -8.19 9.56 -2.61
N GLY A 18 -9.23 8.81 -2.98
CA GLY A 18 -9.26 8.01 -4.20
C GLY A 18 -8.45 6.71 -4.14
N TYR A 19 -8.13 6.21 -2.95
CA TYR A 19 -7.44 4.94 -2.76
C TYR A 19 -8.41 3.77 -2.61
N GLN A 20 -7.95 2.56 -2.95
CA GLN A 20 -8.77 1.35 -2.89
C GLN A 20 -9.00 0.86 -1.44
N THR A 21 -10.23 0.49 -1.11
CA THR A 21 -10.64 -0.03 0.21
C THR A 21 -10.95 -1.52 0.22
N ARG A 22 -10.94 -2.19 -0.94
CA ARG A 22 -11.31 -3.60 -1.12
C ARG A 22 -10.64 -4.57 -0.14
N TYR A 23 -9.38 -4.32 0.26
CA TYR A 23 -8.69 -5.18 1.23
C TYR A 23 -9.32 -5.12 2.62
N ILE A 24 -9.86 -3.97 3.03
CA ILE A 24 -10.54 -3.80 4.33
C ILE A 24 -11.88 -4.56 4.33
N GLU A 25 -12.59 -4.55 3.21
CA GLU A 25 -13.86 -5.28 3.00
C GLU A 25 -13.68 -6.80 3.05
N MET A 26 -12.53 -7.30 2.60
CA MET A 26 -12.21 -8.74 2.62
C MET A 26 -11.86 -9.27 4.02
N VAL A 27 -11.61 -8.38 4.98
CA VAL A 27 -11.26 -8.76 6.36
C VAL A 27 -12.54 -9.02 7.18
N PRO A 28 -12.55 -9.97 8.13
CA PRO A 28 -13.72 -10.23 8.97
C PRO A 28 -14.17 -9.03 9.82
N ASP A 29 -15.48 -8.93 10.07
CA ASP A 29 -16.10 -7.79 10.77
C ASP A 29 -15.67 -7.58 12.22
N PHE A 30 -15.11 -8.61 12.86
CA PHE A 30 -14.60 -8.48 14.22
C PHE A 30 -13.31 -7.64 14.27
N VAL A 31 -12.62 -7.44 13.15
CA VAL A 31 -11.44 -6.56 13.08
C VAL A 31 -11.94 -5.12 12.99
N LYS A 32 -11.79 -4.38 14.09
CA LYS A 32 -12.29 -3.01 14.21
C LYS A 32 -11.25 -1.94 13.94
N THR A 33 -9.97 -2.30 13.91
CA THR A 33 -8.87 -1.35 13.78
C THR A 33 -7.94 -1.80 12.66
N PHE A 34 -7.64 -0.87 11.75
CA PHE A 34 -6.77 -1.09 10.61
C PHE A 34 -5.53 -0.22 10.70
N ARG A 35 -4.41 -0.78 10.22
CA ARG A 35 -3.13 -0.08 10.13
C ARG A 35 -3.03 0.55 8.75
N ILE A 36 -2.94 1.87 8.72
CA ILE A 36 -2.79 2.68 7.53
C ILE A 36 -1.36 3.18 7.44
N ILE A 37 -0.71 2.89 6.32
CA ILE A 37 0.62 3.38 5.98
C ILE A 37 0.44 4.54 5.03
N VAL A 38 1.06 5.68 5.36
CA VAL A 38 1.03 6.89 4.53
C VAL A 38 2.47 7.22 4.14
N ILE A 39 2.74 7.28 2.84
CA ILE A 39 4.02 7.65 2.26
C ILE A 39 3.89 9.09 1.77
N GLY A 40 4.16 10.05 2.65
CA GLY A 40 4.10 11.48 2.35
C GLY A 40 2.77 11.89 1.70
N ASP A 41 2.88 12.63 0.59
CA ASP A 41 1.79 13.00 -0.32
C ASP A 41 1.66 12.04 -1.52
N TYR A 42 2.41 10.93 -1.51
CA TYR A 42 2.53 10.01 -2.64
C TYR A 42 1.51 8.87 -2.60
N ASP A 43 1.42 8.15 -1.48
CA ASP A 43 0.57 6.95 -1.38
C ASP A 43 -0.01 6.73 0.03
N ALA A 44 -1.17 6.08 0.11
CA ALA A 44 -1.71 5.59 1.36
C ALA A 44 -2.46 4.26 1.18
N ALA A 45 -2.21 3.30 2.07
CA ALA A 45 -2.86 1.99 2.00
C ALA A 45 -3.02 1.33 3.38
N SER A 46 -4.03 0.45 3.49
CA SER A 46 -4.15 -0.48 4.60
C SER A 46 -3.16 -1.63 4.43
N CYS A 47 -2.16 -1.73 5.32
CA CYS A 47 -1.13 -2.77 5.26
C CYS A 47 -0.70 -3.23 6.67
N ALA A 48 -0.64 -4.55 6.85
CA ALA A 48 -0.16 -5.19 8.08
C ALA A 48 1.34 -5.57 8.03
N GLY A 49 2.01 -5.38 6.89
CA GLY A 49 3.40 -5.77 6.67
C GLY A 49 4.43 -4.96 7.47
N THR A 50 5.65 -5.47 7.55
CA THR A 50 6.79 -4.72 8.10
C THR A 50 7.31 -3.74 7.06
N HIS A 51 7.48 -2.47 7.46
CA HIS A 51 8.01 -1.42 6.60
C HIS A 51 9.29 -0.84 7.22
N VAL A 52 10.19 -0.36 6.37
CA VAL A 52 11.30 0.52 6.76
C VAL A 52 10.78 1.85 7.32
N ALA A 53 11.60 2.60 8.03
CA ALA A 53 11.17 3.85 8.66
C ALA A 53 11.01 4.99 7.63
N ASN A 54 11.81 4.99 6.56
CA ASN A 54 11.72 5.96 5.47
C ASN A 54 12.10 5.35 4.10
N THR A 55 11.79 6.06 3.00
CA THR A 55 12.01 5.57 1.64
C THR A 55 13.48 5.48 1.23
N GLU A 56 14.38 6.22 1.88
CA GLU A 56 15.83 6.19 1.58
C GLU A 56 16.48 4.85 2.02
N GLU A 57 15.84 4.13 2.94
CA GLU A 57 16.26 2.80 3.35
C GLU A 57 16.05 1.75 2.25
N ILE A 58 15.12 1.98 1.32
CA ILE A 58 14.85 1.07 0.19
C ILE A 58 16.05 1.02 -0.77
N GLY A 59 16.75 2.13 -0.94
CA GLY A 59 17.85 2.25 -1.89
C GLY A 59 17.39 2.40 -3.34
N GLY A 60 18.22 1.97 -4.28
CA GLY A 60 17.91 1.99 -5.71
C GLY A 60 16.90 0.92 -6.10
N ILE A 61 16.02 1.23 -7.05
CA ILE A 61 15.06 0.28 -7.63
C ILE A 61 15.33 0.18 -9.12
N THR A 62 15.63 -1.01 -9.61
CA THR A 62 15.77 -1.28 -11.04
C THR A 62 14.60 -2.13 -11.52
N ILE A 63 13.85 -1.63 -12.51
CA ILE A 63 12.79 -2.38 -13.21
C ILE A 63 13.45 -3.34 -14.20
N THR A 64 13.18 -4.63 -14.06
CA THR A 64 13.80 -5.68 -14.89
C THR A 64 12.90 -6.17 -16.02
N GLU A 65 11.59 -6.13 -15.84
CA GLU A 65 10.63 -6.59 -16.86
C GLU A 65 9.31 -5.84 -16.74
N ASN A 66 8.69 -5.55 -17.88
CA ASN A 66 7.30 -5.09 -17.98
C ASN A 66 6.54 -6.03 -18.92
N LYS A 67 5.54 -6.72 -18.38
CA LYS A 67 4.75 -7.72 -19.09
C LYS A 67 3.28 -7.32 -19.15
N ASN A 68 2.70 -7.29 -20.35
CA ASN A 68 1.27 -7.14 -20.54
C ASN A 68 0.56 -8.47 -20.19
N MET A 69 -0.43 -8.41 -19.31
CA MET A 69 -1.16 -9.57 -18.79
C MET A 69 -2.61 -9.64 -19.30
N GLY A 70 -2.94 -8.90 -20.37
CA GLY A 70 -4.29 -8.80 -20.93
C GLY A 70 -4.98 -7.49 -20.54
N SER A 71 -6.30 -7.45 -20.66
CA SER A 71 -7.13 -6.24 -20.51
C SER A 71 -6.78 -5.44 -19.26
N GLU A 72 -6.18 -4.26 -19.47
CA GLU A 72 -5.84 -3.23 -18.47
C GLU A 72 -4.94 -3.70 -17.31
N LYS A 73 -4.17 -4.79 -17.51
CA LYS A 73 -3.26 -5.32 -16.49
C LYS A 73 -1.83 -5.36 -17.01
N GLN A 74 -0.94 -4.69 -16.29
CA GLN A 74 0.50 -4.77 -16.49
C GLN A 74 1.17 -5.37 -15.25
N ARG A 75 2.18 -6.19 -15.47
CA ARG A 75 3.04 -6.71 -14.41
C ARG A 75 4.43 -6.13 -14.57
N ILE A 76 4.90 -5.45 -13.53
CA ILE A 76 6.24 -4.88 -13.45
C ILE A 76 7.03 -5.73 -12.48
N TYR A 77 8.20 -6.20 -12.92
CA TYR A 77 9.19 -6.86 -12.07
C TYR A 77 10.31 -5.89 -11.77
N PHE A 78 10.79 -5.87 -10.53
CA PHE A 78 11.86 -4.99 -10.08
C PHE A 78 12.74 -5.69 -9.06
N HIS A 79 13.96 -5.20 -8.90
CA HIS A 79 14.88 -5.57 -7.84
C HIS A 79 15.33 -4.33 -7.07
N LEU A 80 15.64 -4.53 -5.79
CA LEU A 80 16.36 -3.54 -5.00
C LEU A 80 17.85 -3.67 -5.29
N GLU A 81 18.50 -2.54 -5.50
CA GLU A 81 19.95 -2.47 -5.59
C GLU A 81 20.51 -2.62 -4.18
N ASN A 82 21.44 -3.57 -4.01
CA ASN A 82 22.12 -3.72 -2.74
C ASN A 82 22.95 -2.45 -2.47
N LYS A 83 22.79 -1.88 -1.28
CA LYS A 83 23.71 -0.85 -0.76
C LYS A 83 25.11 -1.43 -0.54
#